data_AF-A0A7J7NNI2-F1
#
_entry.id   AF-A0A7J7NNI2-F1
#
_cell.length_a   1.000
_cell.length_b   1.000
_cell.length_c   1.000
_cell.angle_alpha   90.00
_cell.angle_beta   90.00
_cell.angle_gamma   90.00
#
_symmetry.space_group_name_H-M   'P 1'
#
loop_
_entity.id
_entity.type
_entity.pdbx_description
1 polymer ?
#
loop_
_entity_poly.entity_id
_entity_poly.type
_entity_poly.pdbx_seq_one_letter_code
_entity_poly.pdbx_strand_id
1 'polypeptide(L)' 'MSDPGSTYRTRDEISGMRQDIEKEIRKEVDEAIAKAKESLMPERSELFTNVYVKGFGTESFGADRKEVRVVLL' A
#
# COMPACT_ATOMS: atom_id res chain seq x y z
N MET A 1 0.32 -11.51 -3.63
CA MET A 1 -0.93 -12.19 -4.05
C MET A 1 -0.76 -13.67 -3.74
N SER A 2 -1.71 -14.26 -3.02
CA SER A 2 -1.63 -15.66 -2.56
C SER A 2 -2.47 -16.62 -3.39
N ASP A 3 -3.32 -16.10 -4.28
CA ASP A 3 -4.21 -16.88 -5.11
C ASP A 3 -3.73 -16.87 -6.58
N PRO A 4 -3.40 -18.04 -7.15
CA PRO A 4 -2.95 -18.15 -8.54
C PRO A 4 -4.09 -18.13 -9.56
N GLY A 5 -5.37 -18.27 -9.16
CA GLY A 5 -6.53 -18.20 -10.06
C GLY A 5 -6.67 -19.34 -11.09
N SER A 6 -5.67 -20.22 -11.21
CA SER A 6 -5.64 -21.32 -12.19
C SER A 6 -6.33 -22.60 -11.73
N THR A 7 -6.79 -22.65 -10.48
CA THR A 7 -7.51 -23.81 -9.93
C THR A 7 -8.98 -23.84 -10.33
N TYR A 8 -9.53 -22.73 -10.85
CA TYR A 8 -10.95 -22.59 -11.18
C TYR A 8 -11.21 -21.72 -12.43
N ARG A 9 -10.18 -21.38 -13.22
CA ARG A 9 -10.28 -20.72 -14.53
C ARG A 9 -9.23 -21.24 -15.50
N THR A 10 -9.53 -21.23 -16.79
CA THR A 10 -8.56 -21.57 -17.85
C THR A 10 -7.78 -20.33 -18.32
N ARG A 11 -6.57 -20.53 -18.86
CA ARG A 11 -5.73 -19.43 -19.35
C ARG A 11 -6.33 -18.73 -20.58
N ASP A 12 -7.07 -19.45 -21.40
CA ASP A 12 -7.67 -18.92 -22.62
C ASP A 12 -8.82 -17.95 -22.32
N GLU A 13 -9.66 -18.28 -21.32
CA GLU A 13 -10.68 -17.37 -20.78
C GLU A 13 -10.08 -16.06 -20.27
N ILE A 14 -8.92 -16.13 -19.59
CA ILE A 14 -8.20 -14.96 -19.06
C ILE A 14 -7.61 -14.10 -20.20
N SER A 15 -7.09 -14.74 -21.25
CA SER A 15 -6.44 -14.07 -22.38
C SER A 15 -7.42 -13.30 -23.26
N GLY A 16 -8.62 -13.86 -23.49
CA GLY A 16 -9.64 -13.25 -24.35
C GLY A 16 -10.20 -11.92 -23.84
N MET A 17 -10.25 -11.71 -22.52
CA MET A 17 -10.82 -10.48 -21.93
C MET A 17 -9.87 -9.27 -21.95
N ARG A 18 -8.57 -9.49 -22.13
CA ARG A 18 -7.52 -8.50 -21.85
C ARG A 18 -7.23 -7.56 -23.04
N GLN A 19 -7.56 -7.97 -24.26
CA GLN A 19 -7.00 -7.36 -25.48
C GLN A 19 -7.56 -5.97 -25.84
N ASP A 20 -8.78 -5.63 -25.41
CA ASP A 20 -9.48 -4.41 -25.86
C ASP A 20 -9.19 -3.17 -25.01
N ILE A 21 -8.80 -3.34 -23.74
CA ILE A 21 -8.69 -2.26 -22.74
C ILE A 21 -7.23 -1.79 -22.55
N GLU A 22 -6.26 -2.59 -23.01
CA GLU A 22 -4.88 -2.46 -22.54
C GLU A 22 -4.06 -1.30 -23.12
N LYS A 23 -4.29 -0.87 -24.36
CA LYS A 23 -3.29 -0.03 -25.05
C LYS A 23 -3.16 1.38 -24.47
N GLU A 24 -4.27 2.00 -24.06
CA GLU A 24 -4.25 3.37 -23.53
C GLU A 24 -3.96 3.40 -22.02
N ILE A 25 -4.63 2.54 -21.25
CA ILE A 25 -4.49 2.50 -19.78
C ILE A 25 -3.10 2.03 -19.36
N ARG A 26 -2.45 1.16 -20.15
CA ARG A 26 -1.13 0.62 -19.78
C ARG A 26 -0.07 1.69 -19.64
N LYS A 27 -0.08 2.73 -20.49
CA LYS A 27 0.88 3.83 -20.39
C LYS A 27 0.69 4.61 -19.08
N GLU A 28 -0.55 4.94 -18.72
CA GLU A 28 -0.87 5.63 -17.47
C GLU A 28 -0.46 4.79 -16.24
N VAL A 29 -0.73 3.49 -16.29
CA VAL A 29 -0.33 2.55 -15.22
C VAL A 29 1.19 2.45 -15.09
N ASP A 30 1.91 2.33 -16.21
CA ASP A 30 3.37 2.24 -16.20
C ASP A 30 4.02 3.52 -15.64
N GLU A 31 3.52 4.70 -16.01
CA GLU A 31 3.95 5.99 -15.46
C GLU A 31 3.67 6.10 -13.95
N ALA A 32 2.48 5.69 -13.51
CA ALA A 32 2.12 5.68 -12.08
C ALA A 32 3.00 4.71 -11.28
N ILE A 33 3.33 3.53 -11.82
CA ILE A 33 4.23 2.55 -11.20
C ILE A 33 5.64 3.13 -11.05
N ALA A 34 6.17 3.79 -12.10
CA ALA A 34 7.49 4.41 -12.04
C ALA A 34 7.54 5.45 -10.90
N LYS A 35 6.56 6.35 -10.84
CA LYS A 35 6.45 7.35 -9.77
C LYS A 35 6.31 6.72 -8.38
N ALA A 36 5.52 5.66 -8.24
CA ALA A 36 5.32 4.98 -6.97
C ALA A 36 6.60 4.29 -6.46
N LYS A 37 7.40 3.70 -7.37
CA LYS A 37 8.68 3.07 -7.03
C LYS A 37 9.74 4.07 -6.56
N GLU A 38 9.66 5.30 -7.04
CA GLU A 38 10.56 6.40 -6.61
C GLU A 38 10.13 7.01 -5.27
N SER A 39 8.91 6.73 -4.80
CA SER A 39 8.45 7.23 -3.50
C SER A 39 9.26 6.62 -2.37
N LEU A 40 9.82 7.49 -1.52
CA LEU A 40 10.51 7.07 -0.31
C LEU A 40 9.52 6.45 0.69
N MET A 41 10.04 5.61 1.58
CA MET A 41 9.27 5.18 2.74
C MET A 41 8.95 6.38 3.63
N PRO A 42 7.76 6.44 4.24
CA PRO A 42 7.42 7.48 5.21
C PRO A 42 8.43 7.53 6.36
N GLU A 43 8.56 8.70 6.98
CA GLU A 43 9.46 8.86 8.12
C GLU A 43 8.96 8.05 9.32
N ARG A 44 9.88 7.52 10.13
CA ARG A 44 9.52 6.68 11.29
C ARG A 44 8.63 7.41 12.31
N SER A 45 8.71 8.74 12.37
CA SER A 45 7.86 9.58 13.21
C SER A 45 6.39 9.57 12.77
N GLU A 46 6.11 9.32 11.49
CA GLU A 46 4.74 9.28 10.95
C GLU A 46 3.93 8.09 11.47
N LEU A 47 4.60 7.04 11.97
CA LEU A 47 3.97 5.84 12.55
C LEU A 47 2.95 6.16 13.64
N PHE A 48 3.15 7.24 14.39
CA PHE A 48 2.31 7.64 15.52
C PHE A 48 1.31 8.75 15.19
N THR A 49 1.28 9.19 13.93
CA THR A 49 0.32 10.22 13.48
C THR A 49 -1.03 9.59 13.16
N ASN A 50 -2.10 10.41 13.22
CA ASN A 50 -3.47 10.01 12.82
C ASN A 50 -4.09 8.84 13.62
N VAL A 51 -3.55 8.51 14.79
CA VAL A 51 -4.19 7.59 15.75
C VAL A 51 -5.45 8.21 16.35
N TYR A 52 -5.37 9.49 16.70
CA TYR A 52 -6.50 10.32 17.12
C TYR A 52 -6.45 11.66 16.38
N VAL A 53 -7.62 12.26 16.15
CA VAL A 53 -7.72 13.61 15.58
C VAL A 53 -7.18 14.68 16.55
N LYS A 54 -7.29 14.43 17.86
CA LYS A 54 -6.65 15.18 18.94
C LYS A 54 -6.09 14.18 19.95
N GLY A 55 -4.79 14.15 20.16
CA GLY A 55 -4.10 13.20 21.03
C GLY A 55 -4.18 13.54 22.51
N PHE A 56 -4.41 14.80 22.86
CA PHE A 56 -4.57 15.26 24.26
C PHE A 56 -3.43 14.80 25.20
N GLY A 57 -2.22 14.65 24.68
CA GLY A 57 -1.06 14.20 25.44
C GLY A 57 -1.03 12.70 25.74
N THR A 58 -1.86 11.89 25.06
CA THR A 58 -1.87 10.42 25.24
C THR A 58 -0.55 9.81 24.82
N GLU A 59 -0.07 8.82 25.57
CA GLU A 59 1.18 8.13 25.25
C GLU A 59 0.94 6.92 24.34
N SER A 60 1.78 6.77 23.32
CA SER A 60 1.86 5.60 22.45
C SER A 60 3.21 4.91 22.64
N PHE A 61 3.20 3.59 22.48
CA PHE A 61 4.36 2.72 22.70
C PHE A 61 4.58 1.83 21.49
N GLY A 62 5.84 1.55 21.17
CA GLY A 62 6.22 0.53 20.20
C GLY A 62 5.84 -0.88 20.64
N ALA A 63 5.99 -1.86 19.75
CA ALA A 63 5.61 -3.26 19.99
C ALA A 63 6.28 -3.87 21.24
N ASP A 64 7.52 -3.47 21.53
CA ASP A 64 8.29 -3.93 22.70
C ASP A 64 8.00 -3.17 24.00
N ARG A 65 7.30 -2.03 23.92
CA ARG A 65 7.02 -1.07 25.00
C ARG A 65 8.25 -0.56 25.76
N LYS A 66 9.44 -0.65 25.16
CA LYS A 66 10.71 -0.34 25.82
C LYS A 66 11.46 0.78 25.12
N GLU A 67 11.63 0.67 23.81
CA GLU A 67 12.54 1.56 23.08
C GLU A 67 11.83 2.77 22.48
N VAL A 68 10.55 2.61 22.12
CA VAL A 68 9.80 3.67 21.44
C VAL A 68 8.62 4.10 22.30
N ARG A 69 8.62 5.39 22.70
CA ARG A 69 7.53 6.07 23.41
C ARG A 69 7.33 7.44 22.79
N VAL A 70 6.08 7.80 22.47
CA VAL A 70 5.72 9.07 21.83
C VAL A 70 4.47 9.65 22.50
N VAL A 71 4.41 10.97 22.66
CA VAL A 71 3.22 11.69 23.13
C VAL A 71 2.43 12.19 21.93
N LEU A 72 1.14 11.83 21.86
CA LEU A 72 0.21 12.23 20.81
C LEU A 72 -0.34 13.63 21.13
N LEU A 73 -0.24 14.55 20.16
CA LEU A 73 -0.76 15.92 20.26
C LEU A 73 -2.25 16.00 19.92
#